data_AF-A0A7X2G5K2-F1
#
_entry.id   AF-A0A7X2G5K2-F1
#
_cell.length_a   1.000
_cell.length_b   1.000
_cell.length_c   1.000
_cell.angle_alpha   90.00
_cell.angle_beta   90.00
_cell.angle_gamma   90.00
#
_symmetry.space_group_name_H-M   'P 1'
#
loop_
_entity.id
_entity.type
_entity.pdbx_description
1 polymer ?
#
loop_
_entity_poly.entity_id
_entity_poly.type
_entity_poly.pdbx_seq_one_letter_code
_entity_poly.pdbx_strand_id
1 'polypeptide(L)'
;MNFKKHYKLYKKGKSWCVMALSCAIVSLGLMGVANADDVQPTIDNNSTPSSQMAQGSDVNVLTQENKETTGETDDSKGTLNKESDDQPLAQPEKVVQPKASGDENKPLEQLNGWHQDQNTKQWTYYTNGQTTQGRNYVNLPTINGQGNNWYLVENGTVLSGVQQWAGTYYYFDPQTYLRVDNNYVQSQWGDWYMFGQDGRIATKVYQWAGTYYYFDPQTYLRVDNNYVQSQWGLWYMFGQDGRIATKVYQWAGTYYYFDPSTYLRVDNNYVQSQWGDWYMFGNDGRIVSGLYDWMGSTYYFDPTTYLKAEHDFTLGHANYFVDPSGIITGVNLNAPYINQYQVGDMACEATSLLEALHGKGYAQNYDIQSFIKTMPISKNGNPNEGFGGGYQNVTPGTFQSIYPAPLAKWGSNFGKVQDISGSTPAQIRQQLINGNPVVVYVTMHWAAPQYGRYWWGTGVNNSHVMTVDGYRNGQYHVEDPAGGSYWVSAQNFENAYNIKRFAVAVY
;
A
#
# COMPACT_ATOMS: atom_id res chain seq x y z
N MET A 1 -14.57 -26.28 -10.72
CA MET A 1 -15.60 -25.34 -11.21
C MET A 1 -15.35 -25.02 -12.69
N ASN A 2 -16.37 -24.55 -13.41
CA ASN A 2 -16.20 -24.06 -14.78
C ASN A 2 -16.00 -22.53 -14.72
N PHE A 3 -14.75 -22.07 -14.82
CA PHE A 3 -14.37 -20.69 -14.52
C PHE A 3 -14.87 -19.71 -15.59
N LYS A 4 -16.00 -19.04 -15.32
CA LYS A 4 -16.44 -17.88 -16.12
C LYS A 4 -15.48 -16.71 -15.87
N LYS A 5 -14.53 -16.51 -16.78
CA LYS A 5 -13.72 -15.28 -16.81
C LYS A 5 -14.60 -14.12 -17.28
N HIS A 6 -14.95 -13.22 -16.37
CA HIS A 6 -15.73 -12.02 -16.68
C HIS A 6 -14.84 -10.96 -17.33
N TYR A 7 -14.77 -10.99 -18.66
CA TYR A 7 -14.01 -10.05 -19.48
C TYR A 7 -14.81 -8.78 -19.74
N LYS A 8 -14.37 -7.64 -19.19
CA LYS A 8 -15.03 -6.36 -19.46
C LYS A 8 -14.51 -5.75 -20.77
N LEU A 9 -15.42 -5.57 -21.71
CA LEU A 9 -15.18 -4.93 -23.00
C LEU A 9 -15.31 -3.41 -22.85
N TYR A 10 -14.27 -2.68 -23.25
CA TYR A 10 -14.27 -1.21 -23.30
C TYR A 10 -13.78 -0.71 -24.66
N LYS A 11 -14.14 0.51 -25.05
CA LYS A 11 -13.71 1.10 -26.32
C LYS A 11 -12.46 1.94 -26.14
N LYS A 12 -11.43 1.70 -26.95
CA LYS A 12 -10.31 2.62 -27.18
C LYS A 12 -10.38 3.11 -28.63
N GLY A 13 -10.99 4.28 -28.82
CA GLY A 13 -11.32 4.80 -30.15
C GLY A 13 -12.32 3.90 -30.89
N LYS A 14 -11.94 3.42 -32.09
CA LYS A 14 -12.78 2.50 -32.89
C LYS A 14 -12.63 1.02 -32.48
N SER A 15 -11.66 0.68 -31.64
CA SER A 15 -11.37 -0.71 -31.25
C SER A 15 -12.05 -1.09 -29.94
N TRP A 16 -12.59 -2.30 -29.89
CA TRP A 16 -12.94 -2.96 -28.63
C TRP A 16 -11.70 -3.58 -28.01
N CYS A 17 -11.45 -3.27 -26.75
CA CYS A 17 -10.36 -3.83 -25.95
C CYS A 17 -10.96 -4.68 -24.82
N VAL A 18 -10.33 -5.82 -24.56
CA VAL A 18 -10.60 -6.66 -23.39
C VAL A 18 -9.50 -6.39 -22.37
N MET A 19 -9.89 -6.03 -21.15
CA MET A 19 -8.98 -6.07 -20.02
C MET A 19 -9.57 -6.99 -18.95
N ALA A 20 -8.73 -7.88 -18.43
CA ALA A 20 -8.88 -8.43 -17.11
C ALA A 20 -7.62 -8.01 -16.35
N LEU A 21 -7.76 -7.43 -15.16
CA LEU A 21 -6.71 -7.57 -14.17
C LEU A 21 -6.55 -9.08 -13.96
N SER A 22 -5.37 -9.62 -14.25
CA SER A 22 -5.11 -11.05 -14.15
C SER A 22 -3.63 -11.27 -13.89
N CYS A 23 -3.32 -11.86 -12.74
CA CYS A 23 -1.96 -12.13 -12.34
C CYS A 23 -1.29 -13.12 -13.30
N ALA A 24 -0.04 -12.84 -13.67
CA ALA A 24 0.87 -13.88 -14.10
C ALA A 24 1.14 -14.78 -12.89
N ILE A 25 0.57 -16.00 -12.88
CA ILE A 25 0.71 -16.92 -11.76
C ILE A 25 2.15 -17.44 -11.72
N VAL A 26 2.95 -16.92 -10.79
CA VAL A 26 4.19 -17.58 -10.35
C VAL A 26 3.77 -18.77 -9.50
N SER A 27 3.85 -19.97 -10.06
CA SER A 27 3.35 -21.19 -9.42
C SER A 27 4.29 -21.70 -8.32
N LEU A 28 4.15 -21.12 -7.12
CA LEU A 28 4.61 -21.70 -5.86
C LEU A 28 3.43 -22.37 -5.14
N GLY A 29 3.67 -23.56 -4.57
CA GLY A 29 2.60 -24.45 -4.13
C GLY A 29 2.11 -24.23 -2.70
N LEU A 30 0.80 -24.41 -2.52
CA LEU A 30 0.08 -24.73 -1.27
C LEU A 30 0.24 -23.80 -0.05
N MET A 31 -0.88 -23.16 0.28
CA MET A 31 -1.33 -22.89 1.66
C MET A 31 -0.40 -22.09 2.58
N GLY A 32 -0.42 -20.77 2.39
CA GLY A 32 -0.16 -19.80 3.47
C GLY A 32 -1.20 -18.69 3.43
N VAL A 33 -1.87 -18.42 4.55
CA VAL A 33 -2.55 -17.13 4.74
C VAL A 33 -1.47 -16.04 4.81
N ALA A 34 -1.52 -15.10 3.86
CA ALA A 34 -0.60 -13.98 3.79
C ALA A 34 -0.89 -12.97 4.91
N ASN A 35 -0.34 -13.26 6.09
CA ASN A 35 -0.18 -12.26 7.13
C ASN A 35 0.85 -11.24 6.62
N ALA A 36 0.61 -9.95 6.83
CA ALA A 36 1.67 -8.96 6.71
C ALA A 36 2.58 -9.13 7.92
N ASP A 37 3.86 -9.48 7.70
CA ASP A 37 4.84 -9.52 8.79
C ASP A 37 5.11 -8.10 9.29
N ASP A 38 4.77 -7.83 10.56
CA ASP A 38 5.23 -6.64 11.26
C ASP A 38 6.74 -6.71 11.48
N VAL A 39 7.50 -6.07 10.60
CA VAL A 39 8.95 -5.87 10.77
C VAL A 39 9.17 -4.85 11.90
N GLN A 40 9.20 -5.37 13.12
CA GLN A 40 9.33 -4.63 14.38
C GLN A 40 10.54 -3.68 14.38
N PRO A 41 10.32 -2.34 14.42
CA PRO A 41 11.36 -1.38 14.73
C PRO A 41 11.56 -1.35 16.25
N THR A 42 12.81 -1.30 16.70
CA THR A 42 13.12 -1.05 18.12
C THR A 42 12.75 0.38 18.50
N ILE A 43 11.74 0.54 19.35
CA ILE A 43 11.38 1.84 19.96
C ILE A 43 12.32 2.10 21.15
N ASP A 44 13.09 3.17 21.07
CA ASP A 44 13.62 3.84 22.26
C ASP A 44 12.64 4.93 22.71
N ASN A 45 12.47 5.09 24.02
CA ASN A 45 11.31 5.80 24.59
C ASN A 45 11.52 7.31 24.68
N ASN A 46 10.51 8.11 24.32
CA ASN A 46 9.97 9.07 25.28
C ASN A 46 8.61 9.72 24.97
N SER A 47 7.94 10.12 26.07
CA SER A 47 6.76 11.01 26.18
C SER A 47 5.37 10.47 25.78
N THR A 48 4.38 10.95 26.52
CA THR A 48 3.05 10.35 26.74
C THR A 48 1.94 11.17 26.09
N PRO A 49 0.88 10.56 25.51
CA PRO A 49 -0.17 11.29 24.80
C PRO A 49 -1.15 12.03 25.72
N SER A 50 -1.79 13.06 25.18
CA SER A 50 -3.08 13.58 25.65
C SER A 50 -4.03 13.67 24.47
N SER A 51 -5.24 13.13 24.61
CA SER A 51 -6.25 13.03 23.56
C SER A 51 -7.42 13.97 23.82
N GLN A 52 -7.96 14.58 22.77
CA GLN A 52 -9.36 15.02 22.78
C GLN A 52 -9.94 15.07 21.37
N MET A 53 -11.05 14.35 21.17
CA MET A 53 -11.93 14.48 20.02
C MET A 53 -13.02 15.52 20.31
N ALA A 54 -13.54 16.16 19.27
CA ALA A 54 -14.87 16.75 19.29
C ALA A 54 -15.55 16.54 17.93
N GLN A 55 -16.81 16.11 17.97
CA GLN A 55 -17.70 16.09 16.79
C GLN A 55 -18.50 17.40 16.73
N GLY A 56 -19.00 17.75 15.54
CA GLY A 56 -19.98 18.83 15.37
C GLY A 56 -20.58 18.75 13.96
N SER A 57 -21.90 18.71 13.87
CA SER A 57 -22.64 18.52 12.61
C SER A 57 -23.42 19.77 12.20
N ASP A 58 -23.63 19.87 10.88
CA ASP A 58 -24.77 20.48 10.19
C ASP A 58 -25.08 22.00 10.30
N VAL A 59 -25.16 22.61 9.10
CA VAL A 59 -26.11 23.66 8.68
C VAL A 59 -25.85 25.09 9.26
N ASN A 60 -25.98 26.20 8.51
CA ASN A 60 -26.61 26.45 7.21
C ASN A 60 -25.78 27.37 6.28
N VAL A 61 -26.17 27.44 5.00
CA VAL A 61 -25.63 28.38 3.99
C VAL A 61 -26.29 29.76 4.10
N LEU A 62 -25.50 30.84 3.96
CA LEU A 62 -25.98 32.10 3.39
C LEU A 62 -24.85 32.82 2.63
N THR A 63 -25.16 33.33 1.43
CA THR A 63 -24.25 33.97 0.48
C THR A 63 -24.18 35.49 0.64
N GLN A 64 -23.02 36.11 0.36
CA GLN A 64 -22.99 37.33 -0.47
C GLN A 64 -21.62 37.61 -1.11
N GLU A 65 -21.67 38.13 -2.33
CA GLU A 65 -20.56 38.80 -3.04
C GLU A 65 -20.40 40.25 -2.48
N ASN A 66 -19.33 41.03 -2.66
CA ASN A 66 -18.79 41.49 -3.94
C ASN A 66 -17.49 42.33 -3.78
N LYS A 67 -16.67 42.36 -4.85
CA LYS A 67 -15.79 43.45 -5.36
C LYS A 67 -14.72 44.23 -4.54
N GLU A 68 -13.55 44.37 -5.18
CA GLU A 68 -12.86 45.61 -5.66
C GLU A 68 -13.03 46.93 -4.83
N THR A 69 -12.04 47.82 -4.63
CA THR A 69 -10.97 48.30 -5.55
C THR A 69 -9.86 49.14 -4.84
N THR A 70 -8.64 49.19 -5.41
CA THR A 70 -7.54 50.23 -5.41
C THR A 70 -7.40 51.40 -4.40
N GLY A 71 -6.12 51.74 -4.06
CA GLY A 71 -5.61 53.06 -3.56
C GLY A 71 -4.74 52.92 -2.29
N GLU A 72 -3.42 53.18 -2.26
CA GLU A 72 -2.68 54.49 -2.23
C GLU A 72 -3.05 55.39 -1.02
N THR A 73 -2.15 55.95 -0.19
CA THR A 73 -0.68 56.22 -0.27
C THR A 73 -0.05 56.44 1.15
N ASP A 74 1.30 56.49 1.28
CA ASP A 74 2.20 57.23 2.23
C ASP A 74 1.75 57.65 3.66
N ASP A 75 2.56 57.75 4.74
CA ASP A 75 3.96 57.43 5.17
C ASP A 75 3.92 57.42 6.76
N SER A 76 4.89 57.60 7.68
CA SER A 76 6.31 58.02 7.71
C SER A 76 7.04 57.64 9.01
N LYS A 77 8.28 57.12 8.88
CA LYS A 77 9.38 57.02 9.88
C LYS A 77 9.22 56.03 11.07
N GLY A 78 10.31 55.38 11.52
CA GLY A 78 11.71 55.52 11.07
C GLY A 78 12.69 54.51 11.72
N THR A 79 13.90 54.36 11.14
CA THR A 79 15.18 55.02 11.56
C THR A 79 15.93 54.25 12.68
N LEU A 80 17.23 53.89 12.57
CA LEU A 80 18.33 54.31 11.67
C LEU A 80 19.48 53.25 11.61
N ASN A 81 20.28 53.30 10.52
CA ASN A 81 21.75 53.09 10.46
C ASN A 81 22.38 51.67 10.65
N LYS A 82 23.50 51.32 9.99
CA LYS A 82 24.29 51.98 8.91
C LYS A 82 25.29 51.00 8.23
N GLU A 83 25.77 51.42 7.05
CA GLU A 83 27.09 51.09 6.43
C GLU A 83 27.35 49.62 6.00
N SER A 84 28.00 49.33 4.85
CA SER A 84 28.64 50.19 3.83
C SER A 84 28.35 49.72 2.40
N ASP A 85 28.44 50.63 1.43
CA ASP A 85 28.59 50.31 0.01
C ASP A 85 29.94 49.65 -0.28
N ASP A 86 30.01 48.83 -1.33
CA ASP A 86 31.18 48.82 -2.23
C ASP A 86 30.76 48.38 -3.65
N GLN A 87 31.08 49.19 -4.67
CA GLN A 87 30.78 48.87 -6.07
C GLN A 87 32.02 48.27 -6.76
N PRO A 88 31.87 47.25 -7.62
CA PRO A 88 32.89 46.88 -8.58
C PRO A 88 33.07 48.01 -9.62
N LEU A 89 34.01 48.91 -9.34
CA LEU A 89 34.44 49.97 -10.26
C LEU A 89 34.85 49.38 -11.62
N ALA A 90 34.39 49.98 -12.70
CA ALA A 90 34.91 49.68 -14.03
C ALA A 90 36.41 50.02 -14.09
N GLN A 91 37.23 49.07 -14.57
CA GLN A 91 38.64 49.28 -14.88
C GLN A 91 38.94 48.86 -16.33
N PRO A 92 39.92 49.50 -16.98
CA PRO A 92 40.00 49.54 -18.45
C PRO A 92 40.56 48.27 -19.08
N GLU A 93 40.27 48.16 -20.38
CA GLU A 93 40.74 47.10 -21.28
C GLU A 93 42.25 46.84 -21.17
N LYS A 94 42.64 45.57 -21.02
CA LYS A 94 44.01 45.12 -21.25
C LYS A 94 44.07 44.29 -22.52
N VAL A 95 44.63 44.90 -23.57
CA VAL A 95 44.85 44.29 -24.88
C VAL A 95 45.98 43.26 -24.79
N VAL A 96 45.70 42.02 -25.21
CA VAL A 96 46.71 40.97 -25.48
C VAL A 96 46.28 40.21 -26.74
N GLN A 97 47.20 39.99 -27.67
CA GLN A 97 46.96 39.20 -28.88
C GLN A 97 46.95 37.69 -28.55
N PRO A 98 45.97 36.90 -29.06
CA PRO A 98 46.04 35.46 -29.01
C PRO A 98 47.20 34.91 -29.86
N LYS A 99 47.84 33.84 -29.38
CA LYS A 99 48.89 33.12 -30.13
C LYS A 99 48.22 32.21 -31.17
N ALA A 100 48.24 32.63 -32.43
CA ALA A 100 47.53 31.93 -33.50
C ALA A 100 48.12 30.55 -33.83
N SER A 101 47.24 29.62 -34.25
CA SER A 101 47.61 28.36 -34.88
C SER A 101 46.62 28.02 -36.01
N GLY A 102 46.93 28.47 -37.23
CA GLY A 102 46.36 27.95 -38.47
C GLY A 102 45.07 28.59 -38.99
N ASP A 103 45.17 29.76 -39.61
CA ASP A 103 44.96 29.85 -41.07
C ASP A 103 45.71 31.08 -41.64
N GLU A 104 46.07 31.08 -42.93
CA GLU A 104 46.90 32.15 -43.53
C GLU A 104 46.13 33.10 -44.46
N ASN A 105 46.68 34.30 -44.66
CA ASN A 105 46.31 35.28 -45.70
C ASN A 105 45.01 36.11 -45.53
N LYS A 106 44.74 36.60 -44.32
CA LYS A 106 44.27 38.00 -44.12
C LYS A 106 45.01 38.67 -42.95
N PRO A 107 45.38 39.96 -43.03
CA PRO A 107 45.88 40.71 -41.87
C PRO A 107 44.79 40.80 -40.78
N LEU A 108 45.18 40.70 -39.50
CA LEU A 108 44.24 40.77 -38.36
C LEU A 108 43.52 42.12 -38.25
N GLU A 109 44.11 43.20 -38.79
CA GLU A 109 43.71 44.60 -38.56
C GLU A 109 42.39 45.04 -39.22
N GLN A 110 41.58 44.11 -39.77
CA GLN A 110 40.34 44.48 -40.46
C GLN A 110 39.21 43.42 -40.43
N LEU A 111 39.25 42.46 -39.51
CA LEU A 111 38.13 41.53 -39.31
C LEU A 111 36.95 42.22 -38.60
N ASN A 112 35.75 42.12 -39.18
CA ASN A 112 34.53 42.68 -38.60
C ASN A 112 33.31 41.83 -39.02
N GLY A 113 32.42 41.53 -38.09
CA GLY A 113 31.31 40.59 -38.29
C GLY A 113 31.68 39.13 -38.01
N TRP A 114 30.82 38.21 -38.44
CA TRP A 114 31.03 36.76 -38.31
C TRP A 114 32.03 36.23 -39.34
N HIS A 115 33.00 35.43 -38.87
CA HIS A 115 33.92 34.66 -39.69
C HIS A 115 33.81 33.17 -39.35
N GLN A 116 33.79 32.28 -40.35
CA GLN A 116 33.85 30.83 -40.12
C GLN A 116 35.27 30.32 -40.33
N ASP A 117 35.78 29.54 -39.38
CA ASP A 117 37.02 28.79 -39.55
C ASP A 117 36.83 27.63 -40.55
N GLN A 118 37.75 27.48 -41.51
CA GLN A 118 37.56 26.51 -42.59
C GLN A 118 37.73 25.06 -42.15
N ASN A 119 38.44 24.80 -41.05
CA ASN A 119 38.82 23.45 -40.61
C ASN A 119 37.82 22.88 -39.59
N THR A 120 37.53 23.67 -38.55
CA THR A 120 36.65 23.35 -37.42
C THR A 120 35.17 23.69 -37.68
N LYS A 121 34.89 24.53 -38.67
CA LYS A 121 33.56 25.09 -38.98
C LYS A 121 32.93 25.96 -37.88
N GLN A 122 33.69 26.33 -36.85
CA GLN A 122 33.24 27.24 -35.81
C GLN A 122 33.10 28.68 -36.35
N TRP A 123 32.17 29.45 -35.78
CA TRP A 123 31.96 30.85 -36.11
C TRP A 123 32.45 31.76 -34.98
N THR A 124 33.24 32.76 -35.32
CA THR A 124 33.77 33.77 -34.37
C THR A 124 33.34 35.17 -34.83
N TYR A 125 32.83 35.98 -33.91
CA TYR A 125 32.42 37.35 -34.18
C TYR A 125 33.52 38.35 -33.81
N TYR A 126 33.89 39.20 -34.77
CA TYR A 126 34.89 40.25 -34.60
C TYR A 126 34.26 41.64 -34.65
N THR A 127 34.75 42.54 -33.80
CA THR A 127 34.52 43.98 -33.87
C THR A 127 35.88 44.68 -33.99
N ASN A 128 36.14 45.37 -35.11
CA ASN A 128 37.40 46.08 -35.35
C ASN A 128 38.67 45.22 -35.09
N GLY A 129 38.66 43.95 -35.51
CA GLY A 129 39.77 42.99 -35.31
C GLY A 129 39.84 42.34 -33.92
N GLN A 130 38.97 42.71 -32.97
CA GLN A 130 38.92 42.15 -31.62
C GLN A 130 37.68 41.29 -31.38
N THR A 131 37.70 40.43 -30.36
CA THR A 131 36.56 39.63 -29.92
C THR A 131 36.15 39.97 -28.48
N THR A 132 34.92 39.63 -28.09
CA THR A 132 34.47 39.73 -26.68
C THR A 132 35.25 38.76 -25.80
N GLN A 133 35.85 39.20 -24.70
CA GLN A 133 36.56 38.29 -23.77
C GLN A 133 35.60 37.50 -22.88
N GLY A 134 35.94 36.25 -22.58
CA GLY A 134 35.16 35.38 -21.70
C GLY A 134 33.85 34.87 -22.30
N ARG A 135 33.01 34.26 -21.47
CA ARG A 135 31.69 33.74 -21.86
C ARG A 135 30.63 34.84 -21.72
N ASN A 136 29.86 35.07 -22.77
CA ASN A 136 28.88 36.16 -22.86
C ASN A 136 27.62 35.71 -23.63
N TYR A 137 26.44 36.11 -23.17
CA TYR A 137 25.20 36.00 -23.96
C TYR A 137 24.85 37.38 -24.53
N VAL A 138 24.94 37.54 -25.85
CA VAL A 138 25.00 38.86 -26.52
C VAL A 138 24.13 38.92 -27.77
N ASN A 139 23.58 40.10 -28.04
CA ASN A 139 22.86 40.38 -29.28
C ASN A 139 23.87 40.72 -30.39
N LEU A 140 23.94 39.90 -31.43
CA LEU A 140 24.84 40.05 -32.57
C LEU A 140 24.05 39.91 -33.90
N PRO A 141 24.55 40.43 -35.03
CA PRO A 141 23.99 40.16 -36.36
C PRO A 141 23.75 38.66 -36.60
N THR A 142 22.72 38.32 -37.37
CA THR A 142 22.38 36.91 -37.66
C THR A 142 23.44 36.23 -38.52
N ILE A 143 23.95 35.07 -38.08
CA ILE A 143 24.89 34.24 -38.87
C ILE A 143 24.24 33.88 -40.23
N ASN A 144 24.88 34.29 -41.33
CA ASN A 144 24.40 34.12 -42.72
C ASN A 144 22.98 34.69 -42.98
N GLY A 145 22.51 35.66 -42.20
CA GLY A 145 21.16 36.21 -42.28
C GLY A 145 21.09 37.74 -42.18
N GLN A 146 19.88 38.24 -41.91
CA GLN A 146 19.60 39.66 -41.66
C GLN A 146 19.07 39.87 -40.24
N GLY A 147 19.10 41.11 -39.77
CA GLY A 147 18.77 41.46 -38.39
C GLY A 147 19.78 40.92 -37.37
N ASN A 148 19.41 40.93 -36.10
CA ASN A 148 20.23 40.44 -34.99
C ASN A 148 19.51 39.31 -34.23
N ASN A 149 20.30 38.44 -33.61
CA ASN A 149 19.86 37.37 -32.72
C ASN A 149 20.71 37.35 -31.44
N TRP A 150 20.26 36.61 -30.42
CA TRP A 150 21.03 36.41 -29.19
C TRP A 150 21.81 35.10 -29.24
N TYR A 151 23.12 35.19 -29.00
CA TYR A 151 24.05 34.08 -29.08
C TYR A 151 24.85 33.95 -27.79
N LEU A 152 25.11 32.72 -27.35
CA LEU A 152 26.13 32.46 -26.33
C LEU A 152 27.48 32.31 -27.03
N VAL A 153 28.44 33.16 -26.68
CA VAL A 153 29.80 33.15 -27.21
C VAL A 153 30.82 32.97 -26.09
N GLU A 154 31.97 32.39 -26.41
CA GLU A 154 33.13 32.29 -25.53
C GLU A 154 34.37 32.77 -26.28
N ASN A 155 35.00 33.84 -25.77
CA ASN A 155 36.06 34.58 -26.44
C ASN A 155 35.68 35.06 -27.88
N GLY A 156 34.38 35.27 -28.11
CA GLY A 156 33.78 35.66 -29.40
C GLY A 156 33.34 34.50 -30.30
N THR A 157 33.71 33.26 -29.97
CA THR A 157 33.31 32.05 -30.73
C THR A 157 31.97 31.53 -30.24
N VAL A 158 31.04 31.26 -31.17
CA VAL A 158 29.67 30.83 -30.83
C VAL A 158 29.62 29.40 -30.31
N LEU A 159 28.73 29.16 -29.34
CA LEU A 159 28.53 27.87 -28.70
C LEU A 159 27.21 27.20 -29.11
N SER A 160 27.19 25.87 -29.10
CA SER A 160 26.03 25.02 -29.41
C SER A 160 25.89 23.87 -28.40
N GLY A 161 24.76 23.17 -28.48
CA GLY A 161 24.39 22.08 -27.56
C GLY A 161 23.96 22.59 -26.19
N VAL A 162 23.97 21.70 -25.20
CA VAL A 162 23.79 22.05 -23.79
C VAL A 162 25.01 22.83 -23.31
N GLN A 163 24.79 24.03 -22.77
CA GLN A 163 25.82 24.96 -22.33
C GLN A 163 25.49 25.55 -20.95
N GLN A 164 26.49 25.67 -20.09
CA GLN A 164 26.33 26.37 -18.81
C GLN A 164 26.38 27.89 -19.01
N TRP A 165 25.42 28.61 -18.43
CA TRP A 165 25.33 30.07 -18.40
C TRP A 165 24.44 30.52 -17.22
N ALA A 166 24.68 31.71 -16.66
CA ALA A 166 23.84 32.33 -15.62
C ALA A 166 23.39 31.36 -14.47
N GLY A 167 24.32 30.54 -13.98
CA GLY A 167 24.10 29.59 -12.88
C GLY A 167 23.27 28.35 -13.22
N THR A 168 22.96 28.08 -14.50
CA THR A 168 22.21 26.89 -14.93
C THR A 168 22.67 26.42 -16.32
N TYR A 169 21.94 25.48 -16.93
CA TYR A 169 22.15 25.05 -18.31
C TYR A 169 21.03 25.52 -19.25
N TYR A 170 21.41 25.79 -20.49
CA TYR A 170 20.57 26.17 -21.62
C TYR A 170 20.95 25.32 -22.83
N TYR A 171 20.06 25.15 -23.82
CA TYR A 171 20.40 24.51 -25.09
C TYR A 171 20.45 25.52 -26.24
N PHE A 172 21.49 25.43 -27.05
CA PHE A 172 21.69 26.22 -28.26
C PHE A 172 21.70 25.30 -29.48
N ASP A 173 20.81 25.53 -30.43
CA ASP A 173 20.63 24.65 -31.59
C ASP A 173 21.91 24.56 -32.46
N PRO A 174 22.44 23.35 -32.75
CA PRO A 174 23.69 23.21 -33.50
C PRO A 174 23.69 23.67 -34.98
N GLN A 175 22.56 24.08 -35.55
CA GLN A 175 22.50 24.60 -36.93
C GLN A 175 22.37 26.13 -36.97
N THR A 176 21.60 26.70 -36.04
CA THR A 176 21.24 28.12 -35.98
C THR A 176 21.96 28.90 -34.87
N TYR A 177 22.52 28.18 -33.89
CA TYR A 177 23.13 28.68 -32.66
C TYR A 177 22.19 29.50 -31.75
N LEU A 178 20.88 29.40 -31.97
CA LEU A 178 19.86 30.10 -31.19
C LEU A 178 19.45 29.27 -29.97
N ARG A 179 19.07 29.96 -28.88
CA ARG A 179 18.54 29.33 -27.66
C ARG A 179 17.22 28.61 -27.97
N VAL A 180 17.05 27.39 -27.46
CA VAL A 180 15.81 26.62 -27.59
C VAL A 180 15.02 26.66 -26.28
N ASP A 181 13.76 27.04 -26.38
CA ASP A 181 12.82 27.19 -25.26
C ASP A 181 11.66 26.18 -25.35
N ASN A 182 11.13 25.78 -24.20
CA ASN A 182 9.94 24.93 -24.03
C ASN A 182 9.98 23.60 -24.82
N ASN A 183 11.14 22.95 -24.89
CA ASN A 183 11.36 21.77 -25.73
C ASN A 183 12.20 20.68 -25.03
N TYR A 184 11.95 19.43 -25.41
CA TYR A 184 12.70 18.25 -24.99
C TYR A 184 13.65 17.84 -26.12
N VAL A 185 14.95 17.95 -25.89
CA VAL A 185 15.99 17.84 -26.94
C VAL A 185 17.15 16.96 -26.52
N GLN A 186 17.82 16.37 -27.51
CA GLN A 186 19.02 15.56 -27.30
C GLN A 186 20.26 16.45 -27.18
N SER A 187 21.11 16.15 -26.20
CA SER A 187 22.42 16.78 -26.01
C SER A 187 23.47 16.29 -27.01
N GLN A 188 24.59 17.00 -27.07
CA GLN A 188 25.79 16.60 -27.80
C GLN A 188 26.49 15.34 -27.26
N TRP A 189 26.00 14.76 -26.15
CA TRP A 189 26.45 13.45 -25.62
C TRP A 189 25.37 12.35 -25.68
N GLY A 190 24.19 12.63 -26.24
CA GLY A 190 23.16 11.63 -26.55
C GLY A 190 22.02 11.51 -25.54
N ASP A 191 22.16 12.04 -24.33
CA ASP A 191 21.07 12.13 -23.34
C ASP A 191 20.03 13.19 -23.73
N TRP A 192 18.82 13.09 -23.19
CA TRP A 192 17.70 14.00 -23.47
C TRP A 192 17.31 14.85 -22.27
N TYR A 193 17.12 16.14 -22.52
CA TYR A 193 16.86 17.16 -21.50
C TYR A 193 15.71 18.08 -21.89
N MET A 194 14.93 18.51 -20.89
CA MET A 194 13.87 19.49 -21.07
C MET A 194 14.38 20.88 -20.76
N PHE A 195 14.18 21.84 -21.67
CA PHE A 195 14.44 23.25 -21.44
C PHE A 195 13.12 24.00 -21.39
N GLY A 196 12.90 24.76 -20.32
CA GLY A 196 11.65 25.42 -20.01
C GLY A 196 11.35 26.64 -20.89
N GLN A 197 10.25 27.33 -20.58
CA GLN A 197 9.78 28.52 -21.32
C GLN A 197 10.76 29.71 -21.30
N ASP A 198 11.72 29.71 -20.37
CA ASP A 198 12.80 30.70 -20.25
C ASP A 198 14.16 30.18 -20.81
N GLY A 199 14.14 29.00 -21.43
CA GLY A 199 15.30 28.28 -21.96
C GLY A 199 16.13 27.52 -20.91
N ARG A 200 15.78 27.58 -19.62
CA ARG A 200 16.56 26.95 -18.54
C ARG A 200 16.24 25.47 -18.43
N ILE A 201 17.24 24.65 -18.12
CA ILE A 201 17.03 23.20 -17.91
C ILE A 201 16.03 22.92 -16.77
N ALA A 202 15.09 22.03 -17.01
CA ALA A 202 14.05 21.68 -16.04
C ALA A 202 14.58 20.79 -14.92
N THR A 203 13.99 20.91 -13.72
CA THR A 203 14.25 20.02 -12.57
C THR A 203 12.98 19.77 -11.78
N LYS A 204 12.93 18.62 -11.10
CA LYS A 204 11.83 18.11 -10.29
C LYS A 204 10.53 18.07 -11.10
N VAL A 205 9.35 18.31 -10.49
CA VAL A 205 8.07 18.25 -11.21
C VAL A 205 7.96 19.45 -12.16
N TYR A 206 7.81 19.19 -13.45
CA TYR A 206 7.66 20.20 -14.50
C TYR A 206 6.43 19.93 -15.37
N GLN A 207 5.69 20.97 -15.73
CA GLN A 207 4.51 20.85 -16.60
C GLN A 207 4.89 21.04 -18.06
N TRP A 208 4.62 20.05 -18.91
CA TRP A 208 4.92 20.08 -20.34
C TRP A 208 3.89 19.26 -21.13
N ALA A 209 3.65 19.61 -22.39
CA ALA A 209 2.75 18.89 -23.30
C ALA A 209 1.36 18.50 -22.70
N GLY A 210 0.79 19.37 -21.85
CA GLY A 210 -0.52 19.16 -21.21
C GLY A 210 -0.55 18.22 -20.00
N THR A 211 0.61 17.83 -19.45
CA THR A 211 0.72 16.94 -18.30
C THR A 211 1.97 17.28 -17.46
N TYR A 212 2.29 16.48 -16.44
CA TYR A 212 3.47 16.66 -15.60
C TYR A 212 4.46 15.51 -15.80
N TYR A 213 5.75 15.86 -15.73
CA TYR A 213 6.90 14.95 -15.76
C TYR A 213 7.82 15.27 -14.57
N TYR A 214 8.72 14.35 -14.22
CA TYR A 214 9.78 14.62 -13.25
C TYR A 214 11.16 14.58 -13.92
N PHE A 215 12.00 15.56 -13.63
CA PHE A 215 13.40 15.62 -14.06
C PHE A 215 14.30 15.54 -12.83
N ASP A 216 15.19 14.56 -12.79
CA ASP A 216 16.04 14.34 -11.62
C ASP A 216 16.96 15.57 -11.34
N PRO A 217 17.01 16.11 -10.11
CA PRO A 217 17.71 17.36 -9.82
C PRO A 217 19.25 17.24 -9.76
N GLN A 218 19.85 16.08 -10.05
CA GLN A 218 21.30 15.89 -10.13
C GLN A 218 21.76 15.62 -11.57
N THR A 219 21.01 14.80 -12.30
CA THR A 219 21.32 14.34 -13.65
C THR A 219 20.54 15.09 -14.73
N TYR A 220 19.46 15.80 -14.37
CA TYR A 220 18.50 16.49 -15.26
C TYR A 220 17.71 15.57 -16.21
N LEU A 221 17.89 14.25 -16.10
CA LEU A 221 17.20 13.25 -16.92
C LEU A 221 15.74 13.09 -16.48
N ARG A 222 14.86 12.73 -17.43
CA ARG A 222 13.46 12.39 -17.14
C ARG A 222 13.39 11.10 -16.32
N VAL A 223 12.57 11.09 -15.28
CA VAL A 223 12.34 9.92 -14.42
C VAL A 223 11.08 9.18 -14.87
N ASP A 224 11.27 7.91 -15.26
CA ASP A 224 10.21 7.03 -15.77
C ASP A 224 9.94 5.87 -14.79
N ASN A 225 8.68 5.44 -14.74
CA ASN A 225 8.17 4.29 -13.96
C ASN A 225 8.56 4.28 -12.47
N ASN A 226 8.57 5.43 -11.81
CA ASN A 226 9.03 5.59 -10.42
C ASN A 226 8.15 6.52 -9.58
N TYR A 227 8.13 6.29 -8.27
CA TYR A 227 7.42 7.08 -7.26
C TYR A 227 8.42 8.01 -6.56
N VAL A 228 8.27 9.33 -6.71
CA VAL A 228 9.29 10.32 -6.29
C VAL A 228 8.67 11.55 -5.63
N GLN A 229 9.46 12.22 -4.78
CA GLN A 229 9.04 13.41 -4.04
C GLN A 229 9.23 14.70 -4.84
N SER A 230 8.21 15.55 -4.88
CA SER A 230 8.23 16.86 -5.52
C SER A 230 9.03 17.91 -4.74
N GLN A 231 9.26 19.06 -5.38
CA GLN A 231 9.79 20.27 -4.76
C GLN A 231 8.93 20.83 -3.61
N TRP A 232 7.68 20.39 -3.46
CA TRP A 232 6.76 20.76 -2.37
C TRP A 232 6.47 19.60 -1.40
N GLY A 233 7.30 18.56 -1.38
CA GLY A 233 7.30 17.48 -0.38
C GLY A 233 6.24 16.39 -0.57
N LEU A 234 5.28 16.55 -1.46
CA LEU A 234 4.31 15.51 -1.83
C LEU A 234 4.91 14.50 -2.81
N TRP A 235 4.42 13.27 -2.80
CA TRP A 235 4.94 12.18 -3.63
C TRP A 235 4.01 11.86 -4.80
N TYR A 236 4.60 11.60 -5.96
CA TYR A 236 3.89 11.35 -7.22
C TYR A 236 4.51 10.20 -7.98
N MET A 237 3.65 9.43 -8.66
CA MET A 237 4.08 8.35 -9.54
C MET A 237 4.20 8.87 -10.97
N PHE A 238 5.32 8.59 -11.63
CA PHE A 238 5.53 8.88 -13.06
C PHE A 238 5.63 7.55 -13.81
N GLY A 239 4.85 7.40 -14.87
CA GLY A 239 4.67 6.15 -15.61
C GLY A 239 5.82 5.81 -16.55
N GLN A 240 5.68 4.73 -17.31
CA GLN A 240 6.69 4.26 -18.27
C GLN A 240 7.00 5.23 -19.43
N ASP A 241 6.16 6.25 -19.67
CA ASP A 241 6.40 7.34 -20.61
C ASP A 241 6.82 8.67 -19.93
N GLY A 242 7.15 8.60 -18.64
CA GLY A 242 7.54 9.72 -17.78
C GLY A 242 6.39 10.60 -17.29
N ARG A 243 5.14 10.32 -17.69
CA ARG A 243 3.97 11.14 -17.34
C ARG A 243 3.44 10.81 -15.96
N ILE A 244 2.93 11.81 -15.26
CA ILE A 244 2.28 11.62 -13.96
C ILE A 244 1.09 10.63 -14.09
N ALA A 245 1.05 9.63 -13.21
CA ALA A 245 0.06 8.58 -13.24
C ALA A 245 -1.28 9.06 -12.65
N THR A 246 -2.39 8.49 -13.13
CA THR A 246 -3.73 8.71 -12.60
C THR A 246 -4.53 7.41 -12.64
N LYS A 247 -5.50 7.30 -11.72
CA LYS A 247 -6.37 6.15 -11.49
C LYS A 247 -5.56 4.87 -11.22
N VAL A 248 -6.05 3.69 -11.61
CA VAL A 248 -5.37 2.42 -11.31
C VAL A 248 -4.11 2.29 -12.16
N TYR A 249 -2.94 2.18 -11.52
CA TYR A 249 -1.64 2.02 -12.16
C TYR A 249 -0.90 0.80 -11.58
N GLN A 250 -0.20 0.04 -12.43
CA GLN A 250 0.56 -1.14 -12.01
C GLN A 250 2.02 -0.78 -11.70
N TRP A 251 2.46 -1.01 -10.47
CA TRP A 251 3.81 -0.71 -10.02
C TRP A 251 4.25 -1.67 -8.91
N ALA A 252 5.56 -1.89 -8.75
CA ALA A 252 6.14 -2.75 -7.71
C ALA A 252 5.48 -4.15 -7.55
N GLY A 253 5.03 -4.75 -8.67
CA GLY A 253 4.39 -6.08 -8.70
C GLY A 253 2.90 -6.11 -8.37
N THR A 254 2.26 -4.97 -8.07
CA THR A 254 0.85 -4.86 -7.68
C THR A 254 0.18 -3.63 -8.33
N TYR A 255 -1.03 -3.28 -7.90
CA TYR A 255 -1.76 -2.11 -8.38
C TYR A 255 -1.96 -1.09 -7.25
N TYR A 256 -1.91 0.18 -7.63
CA TYR A 256 -2.13 1.36 -6.79
C TYR A 256 -3.16 2.27 -7.47
N TYR A 257 -3.85 3.13 -6.72
CA TYR A 257 -4.70 4.18 -7.29
C TYR A 257 -4.12 5.57 -7.01
N PHE A 258 -4.08 6.41 -8.05
CA PHE A 258 -3.68 7.82 -7.94
C PHE A 258 -4.88 8.72 -8.26
N ASP A 259 -5.26 9.61 -7.36
CA ASP A 259 -6.43 10.47 -7.57
C ASP A 259 -6.24 11.38 -8.80
N PRO A 260 -7.17 11.41 -9.78
CA PRO A 260 -7.01 12.17 -11.02
C PRO A 260 -7.05 13.70 -10.85
N SER A 261 -7.33 14.23 -9.66
CA SER A 261 -7.42 15.67 -9.39
C SER A 261 -6.16 16.20 -8.70
N THR A 262 -5.63 15.43 -7.75
CA THR A 262 -4.49 15.77 -6.88
C THR A 262 -3.21 15.01 -7.24
N TYR A 263 -3.31 13.94 -8.03
CA TYR A 263 -2.24 12.99 -8.43
C TYR A 263 -1.61 12.20 -7.28
N LEU A 264 -2.15 12.33 -6.05
CA LEU A 264 -1.67 11.62 -4.88
C LEU A 264 -2.15 10.17 -4.86
N ARG A 265 -1.37 9.30 -4.22
CA ARG A 265 -1.77 7.90 -3.95
C ARG A 265 -2.98 7.89 -3.02
N VAL A 266 -3.95 7.02 -3.29
CA VAL A 266 -5.14 6.83 -2.46
C VAL A 266 -4.98 5.56 -1.62
N ASP A 267 -5.07 5.74 -0.31
CA ASP A 267 -4.88 4.69 0.69
C ASP A 267 -6.19 4.46 1.48
N ASN A 268 -6.40 3.22 1.93
CA ASN A 268 -7.56 2.74 2.71
C ASN A 268 -8.95 3.14 2.17
N ASN A 269 -9.17 3.05 0.86
CA ASN A 269 -10.40 3.54 0.22
C ASN A 269 -10.87 2.67 -0.95
N TYR A 270 -12.20 2.63 -1.15
CA TYR A 270 -12.88 1.92 -2.22
C TYR A 270 -13.22 2.90 -3.35
N VAL A 271 -12.56 2.78 -4.50
CA VAL A 271 -12.59 3.79 -5.57
C VAL A 271 -12.79 3.21 -6.97
N GLN A 272 -13.40 3.99 -7.86
CA GLN A 272 -13.72 3.57 -9.22
C GLN A 272 -12.54 3.75 -10.19
N SER A 273 -12.17 2.64 -10.85
CA SER A 273 -11.17 2.59 -11.91
C SER A 273 -11.57 3.32 -13.19
N GLN A 274 -10.59 3.52 -14.08
CA GLN A 274 -10.77 4.06 -15.43
C GLN A 274 -11.63 3.17 -16.37
N TRP A 275 -11.93 1.92 -15.99
CA TRP A 275 -12.87 1.03 -16.71
C TRP A 275 -14.19 0.81 -15.93
N GLY A 276 -14.44 1.60 -14.88
CA GLY A 276 -15.73 1.70 -14.20
C GLY A 276 -16.02 0.63 -13.15
N ASP A 277 -15.13 -0.34 -12.94
CA ASP A 277 -15.20 -1.24 -11.78
C ASP A 277 -14.57 -0.59 -10.55
N TRP A 278 -15.01 -1.00 -9.36
CA TRP A 278 -14.54 -0.46 -8.08
C TRP A 278 -13.58 -1.44 -7.40
N TYR A 279 -12.54 -0.89 -6.76
CA TYR A 279 -11.50 -1.66 -6.08
C TYR A 279 -11.16 -1.01 -4.74
N MET A 280 -10.84 -1.85 -3.76
CA MET A 280 -10.32 -1.40 -2.48
C MET A 280 -8.80 -1.31 -2.52
N PHE A 281 -8.25 -0.22 -2.02
CA PHE A 281 -6.81 -0.03 -1.81
C PHE A 281 -6.55 0.09 -0.31
N GLY A 282 -5.59 -0.65 0.21
CA GLY A 282 -5.33 -0.78 1.64
C GLY A 282 -4.53 0.38 2.25
N ASN A 283 -4.17 0.25 3.52
CA ASN A 283 -3.41 1.29 4.26
C ASN A 283 -2.03 1.63 3.64
N ASP A 284 -1.44 0.73 2.85
CA ASP A 284 -0.18 0.96 2.13
C ASP A 284 -0.38 1.40 0.64
N GLY A 285 -1.63 1.65 0.25
CA GLY A 285 -2.05 2.04 -1.09
C GLY A 285 -2.17 0.88 -2.09
N ARG A 286 -1.86 -0.37 -1.71
CA ARG A 286 -1.96 -1.52 -2.61
C ARG A 286 -3.40 -2.00 -2.77
N ILE A 287 -3.73 -2.54 -3.94
CA ILE A 287 -5.03 -3.18 -4.19
C ILE A 287 -5.23 -4.39 -3.25
N VAL A 288 -6.44 -4.51 -2.70
CA VAL A 288 -6.81 -5.52 -1.70
C VAL A 288 -7.35 -6.79 -2.36
N SER A 289 -6.99 -7.95 -1.79
CA SER A 289 -7.54 -9.27 -2.14
C SER A 289 -7.64 -10.14 -0.88
N GLY A 290 -8.60 -11.08 -0.86
CA GLY A 290 -8.90 -11.92 0.30
C GLY A 290 -9.90 -11.25 1.25
N LEU A 291 -9.92 -11.71 2.51
CA LEU A 291 -10.67 -11.07 3.58
C LEU A 291 -10.01 -9.74 3.97
N TYR A 292 -10.80 -8.69 4.19
CA TYR A 292 -10.29 -7.38 4.61
C TYR A 292 -11.32 -6.65 5.48
N ASP A 293 -10.87 -6.13 6.63
CA ASP A 293 -11.69 -5.35 7.54
C ASP A 293 -11.68 -3.86 7.17
N TRP A 294 -12.85 -3.31 6.85
CA TRP A 294 -13.03 -1.91 6.46
C TRP A 294 -14.24 -1.31 7.15
N MET A 295 -14.11 -0.08 7.68
CA MET A 295 -15.18 0.64 8.39
C MET A 295 -15.89 -0.16 9.51
N GLY A 296 -15.22 -1.15 10.12
CA GLY A 296 -15.79 -2.00 11.18
C GLY A 296 -16.59 -3.20 10.67
N SER A 297 -16.38 -3.64 9.42
CA SER A 297 -16.98 -4.86 8.86
C SER A 297 -15.99 -5.61 7.97
N THR A 298 -16.04 -6.95 7.98
CA THR A 298 -15.23 -7.78 7.10
C THR A 298 -15.88 -7.94 5.73
N TYR A 299 -15.09 -7.72 4.69
CA TYR A 299 -15.45 -7.93 3.27
C TYR A 299 -14.55 -8.98 2.66
N TYR A 300 -14.94 -9.53 1.50
CA TYR A 300 -14.07 -10.38 0.68
C TYR A 300 -13.86 -9.76 -0.70
N PHE A 301 -12.61 -9.72 -1.16
CA PHE A 301 -12.21 -9.27 -2.49
C PHE A 301 -11.58 -10.43 -3.26
N ASP A 302 -12.15 -10.80 -4.41
CA ASP A 302 -11.73 -11.98 -5.16
C ASP A 302 -10.25 -11.89 -5.60
N PRO A 303 -9.35 -12.82 -5.24
CA PRO A 303 -7.92 -12.73 -5.54
C PRO A 303 -7.52 -12.79 -7.03
N THR A 304 -8.45 -13.04 -7.96
CA THR A 304 -8.18 -13.01 -9.40
C THR A 304 -8.58 -11.69 -10.04
N THR A 305 -9.71 -11.12 -9.61
CA THR A 305 -10.37 -9.97 -10.23
C THR A 305 -10.35 -8.71 -9.39
N TYR A 306 -10.01 -8.82 -8.10
CA TYR A 306 -10.02 -7.78 -7.06
C TYR A 306 -11.41 -7.18 -6.76
N LEU A 307 -12.48 -7.76 -7.30
CA LEU A 307 -13.84 -7.31 -7.07
C LEU A 307 -14.35 -7.77 -5.70
N LYS A 308 -15.04 -6.87 -5.00
CA LYS A 308 -15.75 -7.16 -3.75
C LYS A 308 -16.87 -8.19 -3.99
N ALA A 309 -17.01 -9.17 -3.11
CA ALA A 309 -18.17 -10.07 -3.11
C ALA A 309 -19.43 -9.33 -2.62
N GLU A 310 -20.58 -9.62 -3.22
CA GLU A 310 -21.89 -9.02 -2.87
C GLU A 310 -22.99 -10.08 -2.73
N HIS A 311 -22.58 -11.37 -2.65
CA HIS A 311 -23.41 -12.56 -2.61
C HIS A 311 -22.65 -13.69 -1.86
N ASP A 312 -23.37 -14.66 -1.29
CA ASP A 312 -22.82 -15.87 -0.66
C ASP A 312 -21.76 -16.56 -1.55
N PHE A 313 -20.64 -16.99 -0.96
CA PHE A 313 -19.52 -17.65 -1.68
C PHE A 313 -18.88 -18.79 -0.88
N THR A 314 -18.12 -19.66 -1.55
CA THR A 314 -17.37 -20.77 -0.91
C THR A 314 -15.86 -20.53 -1.05
N LEU A 315 -15.12 -20.63 0.05
CA LEU A 315 -13.66 -20.55 0.10
C LEU A 315 -13.09 -21.89 0.60
N GLY A 316 -12.53 -22.68 -0.31
CA GLY A 316 -12.13 -24.05 -0.02
C GLY A 316 -13.34 -24.93 0.24
N HIS A 317 -13.58 -25.28 1.51
CA HIS A 317 -14.77 -25.99 1.98
C HIS A 317 -15.70 -25.12 2.85
N ALA A 318 -15.28 -23.91 3.25
CA ALA A 318 -16.06 -22.99 4.06
C ALA A 318 -17.06 -22.17 3.20
N ASN A 319 -18.30 -22.01 3.68
CA ASN A 319 -19.35 -21.22 3.05
C ASN A 319 -19.54 -19.90 3.80
N TYR A 320 -19.35 -18.77 3.11
CA TYR A 320 -19.50 -17.42 3.63
C TYR A 320 -20.85 -16.82 3.22
N PHE A 321 -21.50 -16.16 4.15
CA PHE A 321 -22.81 -15.52 3.97
C PHE A 321 -22.64 -14.00 3.88
N VAL A 322 -23.14 -13.39 2.80
CA VAL A 322 -22.81 -12.00 2.44
C VAL A 322 -24.09 -11.22 2.14
N ASP A 323 -24.19 -9.99 2.66
CA ASP A 323 -25.33 -9.11 2.36
C ASP A 323 -25.15 -8.35 1.02
N PRO A 324 -26.21 -7.70 0.49
CA PRO A 324 -26.13 -6.95 -0.77
C PRO A 324 -25.20 -5.72 -0.75
N SER A 325 -24.63 -5.35 0.40
CA SER A 325 -23.59 -4.32 0.50
C SER A 325 -22.16 -4.91 0.47
N GLY A 326 -22.04 -6.24 0.54
CA GLY A 326 -20.79 -6.99 0.54
C GLY A 326 -20.25 -7.34 1.92
N ILE A 327 -20.99 -7.02 2.99
CA ILE A 327 -20.57 -7.33 4.36
C ILE A 327 -20.76 -8.83 4.62
N ILE A 328 -19.73 -9.48 5.19
CA ILE A 328 -19.82 -10.85 5.66
C ILE A 328 -20.66 -10.87 6.94
N THR A 329 -21.85 -11.46 6.85
CA THR A 329 -22.82 -11.57 7.95
C THR A 329 -22.74 -12.91 8.69
N GLY A 330 -21.99 -13.87 8.14
CA GLY A 330 -21.78 -15.17 8.74
C GLY A 330 -20.88 -16.09 7.92
N VAL A 331 -20.63 -17.27 8.47
CA VAL A 331 -19.86 -18.35 7.85
C VAL A 331 -20.35 -19.70 8.39
N ASN A 332 -20.14 -20.76 7.62
CA ASN A 332 -20.05 -22.13 8.13
C ASN A 332 -18.78 -22.75 7.55
N LEU A 333 -17.83 -23.12 8.41
CA LEU A 333 -16.57 -23.72 7.98
C LEU A 333 -16.77 -25.17 7.50
N ASN A 334 -17.77 -25.88 8.02
CA ASN A 334 -18.03 -27.31 7.79
C ASN A 334 -16.89 -28.19 8.31
N ALA A 335 -16.59 -28.05 9.60
CA ALA A 335 -15.77 -29.02 10.33
C ALA A 335 -16.46 -30.41 10.33
N PRO A 336 -15.71 -31.52 10.34
CA PRO A 336 -16.32 -32.85 10.35
C PRO A 336 -16.76 -33.26 11.76
N TYR A 337 -18.00 -33.73 11.90
CA TYR A 337 -18.46 -34.43 13.11
C TYR A 337 -17.62 -35.66 13.42
N ILE A 338 -17.21 -35.84 14.68
CA ILE A 338 -16.60 -37.07 15.18
C ILE A 338 -17.34 -37.56 16.43
N ASN A 339 -17.85 -38.79 16.39
CA ASN A 339 -18.56 -39.38 17.53
C ASN A 339 -17.60 -39.83 18.64
N GLN A 340 -17.67 -39.20 19.82
CA GLN A 340 -16.77 -39.52 20.94
C GLN A 340 -16.98 -40.92 21.54
N TYR A 341 -18.17 -41.52 21.40
CA TYR A 341 -18.50 -42.83 21.96
C TYR A 341 -17.78 -43.98 21.24
N GLN A 342 -17.03 -43.68 20.17
CA GLN A 342 -16.02 -44.57 19.60
C GLN A 342 -14.84 -44.85 20.56
N VAL A 343 -14.62 -44.02 21.59
CA VAL A 343 -13.52 -44.14 22.56
C VAL A 343 -13.93 -43.99 24.02
N GLY A 344 -15.03 -43.27 24.34
CA GLY A 344 -15.52 -43.19 25.73
C GLY A 344 -16.57 -42.11 26.02
N ASP A 345 -17.17 -42.22 27.21
CA ASP A 345 -18.17 -41.27 27.75
C ASP A 345 -17.60 -39.86 27.99
N MET A 346 -16.32 -39.77 28.35
CA MET A 346 -15.65 -38.53 28.78
C MET A 346 -14.49 -38.19 27.84
N ALA A 347 -14.79 -38.05 26.54
CA ALA A 347 -13.82 -37.82 25.48
C ALA A 347 -14.10 -36.54 24.65
N CYS A 348 -14.97 -35.65 25.13
CA CYS A 348 -15.43 -34.48 24.37
C CYS A 348 -14.31 -33.47 24.05
N GLU A 349 -13.34 -33.19 24.95
CA GLU A 349 -12.22 -32.30 24.63
C GLU A 349 -11.31 -32.84 23.52
N ALA A 350 -10.93 -34.12 23.61
CA ALA A 350 -10.08 -34.76 22.62
C ALA A 350 -10.78 -34.87 21.26
N THR A 351 -12.09 -35.08 21.27
CA THR A 351 -12.87 -35.19 20.05
C THR A 351 -13.07 -33.83 19.40
N SER A 352 -13.53 -32.82 20.14
CA SER A 352 -13.70 -31.44 19.64
C SER A 352 -12.39 -30.87 19.06
N LEU A 353 -11.27 -31.09 19.75
CA LEU A 353 -9.98 -30.64 19.24
C LEU A 353 -9.60 -31.34 17.92
N LEU A 354 -9.96 -32.62 17.74
CA LEU A 354 -9.72 -33.33 16.49
C LEU A 354 -10.65 -32.83 15.36
N GLU A 355 -11.93 -32.58 15.63
CA GLU A 355 -12.87 -31.96 14.69
C GLU A 355 -12.37 -30.58 14.21
N ALA A 356 -11.96 -29.71 15.15
CA ALA A 356 -11.43 -28.38 14.86
C ALA A 356 -10.10 -28.44 14.07
N LEU A 357 -9.19 -29.35 14.44
CA LEU A 357 -7.96 -29.61 13.68
C LEU A 357 -8.29 -30.12 12.27
N HIS A 358 -9.23 -31.06 12.14
CA HIS A 358 -9.61 -31.65 10.85
C HIS A 358 -10.26 -30.64 9.92
N GLY A 359 -11.16 -29.79 10.41
CA GLY A 359 -11.73 -28.67 9.65
C GLY A 359 -10.66 -27.67 9.20
N LYS A 360 -9.61 -27.46 10.00
CA LYS A 360 -8.46 -26.63 9.58
C LYS A 360 -7.50 -27.32 8.61
N GLY A 361 -7.71 -28.60 8.29
CA GLY A 361 -6.82 -29.40 7.44
C GLY A 361 -5.60 -29.98 8.17
N TYR A 362 -5.53 -29.83 9.50
CA TYR A 362 -4.53 -30.44 10.37
C TYR A 362 -4.94 -31.86 10.78
N ALA A 363 -4.02 -32.60 11.43
CA ALA A 363 -4.23 -33.93 12.03
C ALA A 363 -4.90 -35.02 11.16
N GLN A 364 -4.91 -34.86 9.82
CA GLN A 364 -5.64 -35.73 8.87
C GLN A 364 -5.23 -37.21 8.91
N ASN A 365 -4.06 -37.52 9.49
CA ASN A 365 -3.53 -38.87 9.67
C ASN A 365 -3.94 -39.54 11.00
N TYR A 366 -4.77 -38.88 11.81
CA TYR A 366 -5.27 -39.39 13.09
C TYR A 366 -6.78 -39.63 13.04
N ASP A 367 -7.19 -40.81 13.50
CA ASP A 367 -8.56 -41.08 13.96
C ASP A 367 -8.68 -40.78 15.46
N ILE A 368 -9.90 -40.78 16.00
CA ILE A 368 -10.11 -40.51 17.44
C ILE A 368 -9.46 -41.58 18.33
N GLN A 369 -9.40 -42.82 17.86
CA GLN A 369 -8.80 -43.98 18.53
C GLN A 369 -7.29 -43.85 18.71
N SER A 370 -6.59 -43.17 17.81
CA SER A 370 -5.16 -42.88 17.88
C SER A 370 -4.87 -41.54 18.52
N PHE A 371 -5.68 -40.50 18.21
CA PHE A 371 -5.50 -39.15 18.74
C PHE A 371 -5.60 -39.11 20.27
N ILE A 372 -6.67 -39.67 20.86
CA ILE A 372 -6.92 -39.59 22.32
C ILE A 372 -5.82 -40.26 23.16
N LYS A 373 -5.09 -41.23 22.61
CA LYS A 373 -3.95 -41.90 23.27
C LYS A 373 -2.74 -40.97 23.44
N THR A 374 -2.70 -39.84 22.73
CA THR A 374 -1.65 -38.82 22.89
C THR A 374 -2.00 -37.74 23.92
N MET A 375 -3.24 -37.71 24.42
CA MET A 375 -3.72 -36.70 25.35
C MET A 375 -2.95 -36.77 26.68
N PRO A 376 -2.41 -35.65 27.21
CA PRO A 376 -1.67 -35.66 28.47
C PRO A 376 -2.62 -35.91 29.64
N ILE A 377 -2.41 -37.01 30.38
CA ILE A 377 -3.19 -37.34 31.58
C ILE A 377 -2.57 -36.66 32.81
N SER A 378 -3.42 -36.00 33.60
CA SER A 378 -3.05 -35.30 34.83
C SER A 378 -2.81 -36.28 35.99
N LYS A 379 -1.61 -36.24 36.58
CA LYS A 379 -1.17 -37.19 37.63
C LYS A 379 -1.94 -37.07 38.95
N ASN A 380 -2.58 -35.93 39.19
CA ASN A 380 -3.28 -35.57 40.43
C ASN A 380 -4.78 -35.23 40.20
N GLY A 381 -5.27 -35.36 38.96
CA GLY A 381 -6.64 -34.99 38.59
C GLY A 381 -6.89 -33.48 38.48
N ASN A 382 -5.85 -32.66 38.36
CA ASN A 382 -5.95 -31.23 38.09
C ASN A 382 -6.14 -30.98 36.58
N PRO A 383 -7.28 -30.42 36.12
CA PRO A 383 -7.53 -30.18 34.69
C PRO A 383 -6.60 -29.11 34.09
N ASN A 384 -5.92 -28.32 34.92
CA ASN A 384 -4.93 -27.31 34.51
C ASN A 384 -3.57 -27.93 34.10
N GLU A 385 -3.32 -29.20 34.43
CA GLU A 385 -2.06 -29.91 34.12
C GLU A 385 -2.21 -30.92 32.95
N GLY A 386 -3.45 -31.34 32.66
CA GLY A 386 -3.79 -32.39 31.70
C GLY A 386 -5.19 -32.91 31.97
N PHE A 387 -5.61 -33.98 31.30
CA PHE A 387 -6.93 -34.59 31.49
C PHE A 387 -7.05 -35.31 32.85
N GLY A 388 -8.10 -35.02 33.61
CA GLY A 388 -8.35 -35.66 34.90
C GLY A 388 -8.91 -37.09 34.79
N GLY A 389 -8.17 -38.09 35.24
CA GLY A 389 -8.64 -39.49 35.27
C GLY A 389 -8.64 -40.17 33.91
N GLY A 390 -9.57 -41.11 33.69
CA GLY A 390 -9.75 -41.83 32.43
C GLY A 390 -10.89 -41.26 31.59
N TYR A 391 -10.88 -41.48 30.27
CA TYR A 391 -11.88 -40.96 29.33
C TYR A 391 -13.01 -41.96 29.00
N GLN A 392 -12.84 -43.24 29.34
CA GLN A 392 -13.70 -44.33 28.88
C GLN A 392 -15.11 -44.31 29.51
N ASN A 393 -15.20 -44.10 30.82
CA ASN A 393 -16.45 -44.18 31.59
C ASN A 393 -16.53 -43.02 32.59
N VAL A 394 -17.73 -42.57 32.94
CA VAL A 394 -17.94 -41.59 34.03
C VAL A 394 -17.47 -42.17 35.38
N THR A 395 -16.61 -41.44 36.10
CA THR A 395 -15.97 -41.84 37.35
C THR A 395 -16.43 -40.94 38.51
N PRO A 396 -17.28 -41.42 39.44
CA PRO A 396 -17.80 -40.62 40.54
C PRO A 396 -16.72 -39.92 41.37
N GLY A 397 -16.95 -38.64 41.68
CA GLY A 397 -16.02 -37.80 42.46
C GLY A 397 -14.79 -37.30 41.70
N THR A 398 -14.53 -37.77 40.48
CA THR A 398 -13.45 -37.27 39.62
C THR A 398 -13.96 -36.17 38.71
N PHE A 399 -13.14 -35.14 38.47
CA PHE A 399 -13.43 -34.13 37.45
C PHE A 399 -12.72 -34.52 36.15
N GLN A 400 -13.46 -35.15 35.23
CA GLN A 400 -12.93 -35.67 33.98
C GLN A 400 -13.01 -34.59 32.90
N SER A 401 -11.93 -33.83 32.77
CA SER A 401 -11.76 -32.76 31.80
C SER A 401 -10.28 -32.37 31.68
N ILE A 402 -9.91 -31.72 30.59
CA ILE A 402 -8.65 -30.97 30.40
C ILE A 402 -9.02 -29.51 30.10
N TYR A 403 -8.37 -28.52 30.69
CA TYR A 403 -8.70 -27.10 30.51
C TYR A 403 -8.00 -26.46 29.30
N PRO A 404 -8.44 -25.26 28.83
CA PRO A 404 -7.96 -24.63 27.60
C PRO A 404 -6.44 -24.54 27.43
N ALA A 405 -5.69 -24.09 28.45
CA ALA A 405 -4.24 -23.95 28.36
C ALA A 405 -3.51 -25.28 28.08
N PRO A 406 -3.70 -26.37 28.86
CA PRO A 406 -3.12 -27.67 28.52
C PRO A 406 -3.74 -28.32 27.27
N LEU A 407 -5.01 -28.08 26.95
CA LEU A 407 -5.65 -28.55 25.70
C LEU A 407 -4.96 -27.93 24.47
N ALA A 408 -4.78 -26.61 24.45
CA ALA A 408 -4.10 -25.89 23.38
C ALA A 408 -2.62 -26.26 23.27
N LYS A 409 -1.93 -26.42 24.40
CA LYS A 409 -0.53 -26.89 24.45
C LYS A 409 -0.37 -28.29 23.87
N TRP A 410 -1.35 -29.17 24.04
CA TRP A 410 -1.38 -30.49 23.42
C TRP A 410 -1.75 -30.41 21.93
N GLY A 411 -2.76 -29.62 21.56
CA GLY A 411 -3.17 -29.39 20.17
C GLY A 411 -2.07 -28.81 19.28
N SER A 412 -1.19 -27.97 19.85
CA SER A 412 -0.05 -27.38 19.15
C SER A 412 1.05 -28.37 18.72
N ASN A 413 0.90 -29.67 19.01
CA ASN A 413 1.73 -30.73 18.41
C ASN A 413 1.21 -31.19 17.03
N PHE A 414 0.02 -30.76 16.61
CA PHE A 414 -0.68 -31.26 15.41
C PHE A 414 -1.12 -30.17 14.42
N GLY A 415 -1.22 -28.92 14.88
CA GLY A 415 -1.60 -27.74 14.11
C GLY A 415 -1.27 -26.46 14.87
N LYS A 416 -1.68 -25.28 14.39
CA LYS A 416 -1.57 -24.04 15.16
C LYS A 416 -2.77 -23.92 16.10
N VAL A 417 -2.55 -24.00 17.41
CA VAL A 417 -3.65 -24.01 18.41
C VAL A 417 -3.34 -23.05 19.55
N GLN A 418 -4.30 -22.19 19.90
CA GLN A 418 -4.13 -21.18 20.96
C GLN A 418 -5.29 -21.18 21.94
N ASP A 419 -4.99 -21.08 23.24
CA ASP A 419 -5.96 -20.73 24.27
C ASP A 419 -6.36 -19.26 24.11
N ILE A 420 -7.65 -19.02 23.89
CA ILE A 420 -8.25 -17.70 23.71
C ILE A 420 -9.32 -17.42 24.79
N SER A 421 -9.21 -18.10 25.93
CA SER A 421 -10.17 -17.99 27.03
C SER A 421 -10.30 -16.56 27.56
N GLY A 422 -11.52 -16.19 27.94
CA GLY A 422 -11.93 -14.81 28.22
C GLY A 422 -12.55 -14.08 27.02
N SER A 423 -12.36 -14.58 25.79
CA SER A 423 -12.95 -14.04 24.57
C SER A 423 -14.47 -13.82 24.68
N THR A 424 -14.94 -12.70 24.15
CA THR A 424 -16.37 -12.42 23.98
C THR A 424 -16.97 -13.21 22.82
N PRO A 425 -18.30 -13.44 22.79
CA PRO A 425 -18.97 -14.07 21.65
C PRO A 425 -18.73 -13.37 20.30
N ALA A 426 -18.50 -12.06 20.31
CA ALA A 426 -18.10 -11.30 19.11
C ALA A 426 -16.71 -11.70 18.61
N GLN A 427 -15.74 -11.88 19.51
CA GLN A 427 -14.40 -12.38 19.15
C GLN A 427 -14.44 -13.84 18.67
N ILE A 428 -15.31 -14.68 19.25
CA ILE A 428 -15.58 -16.04 18.71
C ILE A 428 -16.07 -15.94 17.26
N ARG A 429 -17.07 -15.08 16.97
CA ARG A 429 -17.55 -14.87 15.59
C ARG A 429 -16.45 -14.38 14.64
N GLN A 430 -15.54 -13.52 15.09
CA GLN A 430 -14.42 -13.08 14.26
C GLN A 430 -13.42 -14.21 13.99
N GLN A 431 -13.16 -15.12 14.93
CA GLN A 431 -12.33 -16.31 14.64
C GLN A 431 -12.97 -17.15 13.53
N LEU A 432 -14.28 -17.40 13.59
CA LEU A 432 -15.00 -18.13 12.55
C LEU A 432 -14.88 -17.43 11.18
N ILE A 433 -15.14 -16.12 11.11
CA ILE A 433 -15.00 -15.31 9.87
C ILE A 433 -13.56 -15.35 9.34
N ASN A 434 -12.56 -15.40 10.21
CA ASN A 434 -11.15 -15.53 9.83
C ASN A 434 -10.75 -16.97 9.44
N GLY A 435 -11.70 -17.90 9.38
CA GLY A 435 -11.48 -19.30 8.98
C GLY A 435 -11.03 -20.22 10.12
N ASN A 436 -11.18 -19.82 11.39
CA ASN A 436 -10.63 -20.52 12.56
C ASN A 436 -11.77 -21.16 13.38
N PRO A 437 -11.93 -22.50 13.36
CA PRO A 437 -12.87 -23.16 14.26
C PRO A 437 -12.40 -23.06 15.72
N VAL A 438 -13.35 -23.04 16.65
CA VAL A 438 -13.09 -22.80 18.07
C VAL A 438 -13.73 -23.88 18.94
N VAL A 439 -12.90 -24.63 19.66
CA VAL A 439 -13.36 -25.54 20.72
C VAL A 439 -13.78 -24.70 21.93
N VAL A 440 -14.99 -24.91 22.44
CA VAL A 440 -15.55 -24.14 23.56
C VAL A 440 -16.11 -25.03 24.66
N TYR A 441 -16.09 -24.53 25.89
CA TYR A 441 -16.64 -25.24 27.05
C TYR A 441 -17.94 -24.58 27.52
N VAL A 442 -19.05 -25.28 27.30
CA VAL A 442 -20.42 -24.87 27.63
C VAL A 442 -20.97 -25.75 28.76
N THR A 443 -22.27 -25.69 29.02
CA THR A 443 -23.00 -26.65 29.85
C THR A 443 -23.75 -27.66 29.00
N MET A 444 -23.75 -28.92 29.43
CA MET A 444 -24.44 -30.02 28.75
C MET A 444 -25.94 -29.71 28.60
N HIS A 445 -26.46 -29.94 27.39
CA HIS A 445 -27.82 -29.58 26.98
C HIS A 445 -28.23 -28.12 27.25
N TRP A 446 -27.27 -27.19 27.29
CA TRP A 446 -27.49 -25.75 27.54
C TRP A 446 -28.10 -25.45 28.93
N ALA A 447 -27.96 -26.40 29.88
CA ALA A 447 -28.56 -26.33 31.21
C ALA A 447 -27.85 -25.35 32.16
N ALA A 448 -28.46 -25.07 33.31
CA ALA A 448 -27.81 -24.30 34.38
C ALA A 448 -26.55 -25.02 34.91
N PRO A 449 -25.50 -24.29 35.33
CA PRO A 449 -24.25 -24.89 35.79
C PRO A 449 -24.39 -25.58 37.15
N GLN A 450 -23.86 -26.79 37.25
CA GLN A 450 -23.76 -27.58 38.47
C GLN A 450 -22.33 -27.51 39.00
N TYR A 451 -22.11 -26.81 40.12
CA TYR A 451 -20.76 -26.58 40.64
C TYR A 451 -20.27 -27.69 41.57
N GLY A 452 -19.07 -28.21 41.31
CA GLY A 452 -18.33 -29.12 42.20
C GLY A 452 -17.15 -28.41 42.87
N ARG A 453 -16.82 -28.81 44.10
CA ARG A 453 -15.59 -28.39 44.79
C ARG A 453 -14.56 -29.51 44.75
N TYR A 454 -13.37 -29.19 44.29
CA TYR A 454 -12.22 -30.07 44.17
C TYR A 454 -11.01 -29.44 44.89
N TRP A 455 -9.97 -30.22 45.15
CA TRP A 455 -8.79 -29.73 45.87
C TRP A 455 -8.05 -28.59 45.13
N TRP A 456 -8.17 -28.55 43.80
CA TRP A 456 -7.59 -27.52 42.93
C TRP A 456 -8.51 -26.31 42.68
N GLY A 457 -9.78 -26.33 43.11
CA GLY A 457 -10.72 -25.24 42.89
C GLY A 457 -12.18 -25.67 42.64
N THR A 458 -12.95 -24.81 41.98
CA THR A 458 -14.34 -25.08 41.62
C THR A 458 -14.43 -25.55 40.16
N GLY A 459 -15.11 -26.67 39.93
CA GLY A 459 -15.45 -27.18 38.59
C GLY A 459 -16.93 -26.94 38.25
N VAL A 460 -17.26 -27.03 36.96
CA VAL A 460 -18.65 -27.13 36.47
C VAL A 460 -18.85 -28.58 36.01
N ASN A 461 -19.59 -29.35 36.80
CA ASN A 461 -19.67 -30.81 36.68
C ASN A 461 -20.47 -31.26 35.44
N ASN A 462 -21.45 -30.46 35.02
CA ASN A 462 -22.14 -30.62 33.74
C ASN A 462 -21.49 -29.78 32.63
N SER A 463 -20.17 -29.58 32.67
CA SER A 463 -19.41 -29.05 31.55
C SER A 463 -19.55 -29.97 30.34
N HIS A 464 -19.74 -29.39 29.17
CA HIS A 464 -19.59 -30.09 27.90
C HIS A 464 -18.65 -29.30 26.98
N VAL A 465 -18.00 -29.98 26.04
CA VAL A 465 -17.01 -29.40 25.14
C VAL A 465 -17.35 -29.82 23.72
N MET A 466 -17.32 -28.84 22.81
CA MET A 466 -17.79 -28.95 21.44
C MET A 466 -17.02 -27.99 20.53
N THR A 467 -17.04 -28.27 19.24
CA THR A 467 -16.46 -27.39 18.22
C THR A 467 -17.49 -26.39 17.74
N VAL A 468 -17.16 -25.11 17.72
CA VAL A 468 -17.91 -24.08 16.99
C VAL A 468 -17.20 -23.84 15.66
N ASP A 469 -17.92 -24.01 14.56
CA ASP A 469 -17.37 -23.85 13.21
C ASP A 469 -18.23 -22.92 12.33
N GLY A 470 -19.37 -22.42 12.81
CA GLY A 470 -20.22 -21.51 12.05
C GLY A 470 -21.01 -20.51 12.88
N TYR A 471 -21.39 -19.41 12.24
CA TYR A 471 -22.33 -18.43 12.76
C TYR A 471 -23.13 -17.82 11.60
N ARG A 472 -24.45 -17.72 11.74
CA ARG A 472 -25.36 -17.09 10.76
C ARG A 472 -26.66 -16.69 11.46
N ASN A 473 -27.25 -15.54 11.10
CA ASN A 473 -28.62 -15.16 11.48
C ASN A 473 -28.97 -15.26 12.99
N GLY A 474 -28.01 -15.01 13.89
CA GLY A 474 -28.24 -15.16 15.34
C GLY A 474 -28.21 -16.60 15.85
N GLN A 475 -27.60 -17.52 15.08
CA GLN A 475 -27.35 -18.91 15.45
C GLN A 475 -25.86 -19.25 15.26
N TYR A 476 -25.35 -20.15 16.09
CA TYR A 476 -24.04 -20.80 15.92
C TYR A 476 -24.23 -22.20 15.37
N HIS A 477 -23.33 -22.65 14.50
CA HIS A 477 -23.19 -24.06 14.15
C HIS A 477 -22.18 -24.71 15.09
N VAL A 478 -22.51 -25.90 15.57
CA VAL A 478 -21.64 -26.70 16.43
C VAL A 478 -21.55 -28.13 15.94
N GLU A 479 -20.33 -28.66 15.96
CA GLU A 479 -20.09 -30.10 16.01
C GLU A 479 -20.02 -30.49 17.49
N ASP A 480 -21.03 -31.23 17.93
CA ASP A 480 -21.14 -31.73 19.30
C ASP A 480 -20.73 -33.21 19.31
N PRO A 481 -19.57 -33.59 19.89
CA PRO A 481 -19.09 -34.97 19.85
C PRO A 481 -20.08 -36.03 20.37
N ALA A 482 -21.00 -35.61 21.27
CA ALA A 482 -22.05 -36.44 21.85
C ALA A 482 -23.43 -36.26 21.17
N GLY A 483 -23.66 -35.15 20.46
CA GLY A 483 -24.96 -34.76 19.90
C GLY A 483 -25.07 -34.69 18.37
N GLY A 484 -23.95 -34.67 17.64
CA GLY A 484 -23.89 -34.45 16.18
C GLY A 484 -23.85 -32.98 15.77
N SER A 485 -23.87 -32.72 14.46
CA SER A 485 -23.87 -31.38 13.86
C SER A 485 -25.23 -30.69 14.00
N TYR A 486 -25.29 -29.48 14.59
CA TYR A 486 -26.55 -28.71 14.63
C TYR A 486 -26.36 -27.19 14.79
N TRP A 487 -27.43 -26.44 14.48
CA TRP A 487 -27.52 -25.00 14.74
C TRP A 487 -28.21 -24.69 16.07
N VAL A 488 -27.54 -23.95 16.96
CA VAL A 488 -28.05 -23.48 18.25
C VAL A 488 -28.29 -21.96 18.23
N SER A 489 -29.30 -21.46 18.94
CA SER A 489 -29.52 -20.01 19.06
C SER A 489 -28.36 -19.33 19.80
N ALA A 490 -27.98 -18.12 19.37
CA ALA A 490 -26.95 -17.34 20.04
C ALA A 490 -27.29 -17.09 21.52
N GLN A 491 -28.58 -16.95 21.88
CA GLN A 491 -28.98 -16.82 23.28
C GLN A 491 -28.62 -18.06 24.12
N ASN A 492 -28.90 -19.27 23.64
CA ASN A 492 -28.58 -20.50 24.39
C ASN A 492 -27.07 -20.73 24.45
N PHE A 493 -26.39 -20.53 23.31
CA PHE A 493 -24.94 -20.67 23.20
C PHE A 493 -24.21 -19.67 24.11
N GLU A 494 -24.51 -18.37 23.99
CA GLU A 494 -23.82 -17.33 24.73
C GLU A 494 -24.14 -17.41 26.23
N ASN A 495 -25.36 -17.79 26.64
CA ASN A 495 -25.67 -18.04 28.05
C ASN A 495 -24.79 -19.14 28.66
N ALA A 496 -24.63 -20.27 27.96
CA ALA A 496 -23.83 -21.39 28.43
C ALA A 496 -22.31 -21.11 28.39
N TYR A 497 -21.84 -20.47 27.31
CA TYR A 497 -20.44 -20.10 27.13
C TYR A 497 -19.96 -19.05 28.15
N ASN A 498 -20.78 -18.02 28.43
CA ASN A 498 -20.40 -16.93 29.35
C ASN A 498 -20.19 -17.39 30.81
N ILE A 499 -20.61 -18.60 31.19
CA ILE A 499 -20.34 -19.19 32.52
C ILE A 499 -18.83 -19.35 32.78
N LYS A 500 -18.04 -19.63 31.73
CA LYS A 500 -16.59 -19.85 31.83
C LYS A 500 -15.75 -19.02 30.85
N ARG A 501 -16.28 -18.73 29.66
CA ARG A 501 -15.54 -18.19 28.49
C ARG A 501 -14.26 -18.96 28.16
N PHE A 502 -14.28 -20.28 28.37
CA PHE A 502 -13.16 -21.17 28.05
C PHE A 502 -13.22 -21.53 26.57
N ALA A 503 -12.17 -21.22 25.82
CA ALA A 503 -12.12 -21.37 24.37
C ALA A 503 -10.70 -21.61 23.85
N VAL A 504 -10.57 -22.45 22.82
CA VAL A 504 -9.33 -22.79 22.13
C VAL A 504 -9.56 -22.71 20.63
N ALA A 505 -8.80 -21.88 19.91
CA ALA A 505 -8.95 -21.66 18.47
C ALA A 505 -7.82 -22.32 17.66
N VAL A 506 -8.13 -22.70 16.40
CA VAL A 506 -7.20 -23.37 15.48
C VAL A 506 -6.96 -22.50 14.22
N TYR A 507 -5.69 -22.20 13.91
CA TYR A 507 -5.26 -21.07 13.04
C TYR A 507 -4.58 -21.45 11.73
#